data_AF-A0A2R8AFM5-F1
#
_entry.id   AF-A0A2R8AFM5-F1
#
_cell.length_a   1.000
_cell.length_b   1.000
_cell.length_c   1.000
_cell.angle_alpha   90.00
_cell.angle_beta   90.00
_cell.angle_gamma   90.00
#
_symmetry.space_group_name_H-M   'P 1'
#
loop_
_entity.id
_entity.type
_entity.pdbx_description
1 polymer ?
#
loop_
_entity_poly.entity_id
_entity_poly.type
_entity_poly.pdbx_seq_one_letter_code
_entity_poly.pdbx_strand_id
1 'polypeptide(L)' 'MDAAFLVPLLAMMTLLAGCAWALWSKEAVQSRMDDPNARKSTMAADKSSTGTPADV' A
#
# COMPACT_ATOMS: atom_id res chain seq x y z
N MET A 1 -23.37 -15.14 22.67
CA MET A 1 -22.68 -15.55 21.44
C MET A 1 -21.68 -16.62 21.82
N ASP A 2 -21.64 -17.72 21.07
CA ASP A 2 -20.71 -18.83 21.31
C ASP A 2 -19.30 -18.45 20.79
N ALA A 3 -18.25 -18.93 21.45
CA ALA A 3 -16.86 -18.68 21.06
C ALA A 3 -16.58 -19.18 19.64
N ALA A 4 -17.25 -20.27 19.23
CA ALA A 4 -17.20 -20.80 17.88
C ALA A 4 -17.68 -19.80 16.80
N PHE A 5 -18.56 -18.86 17.15
CA PHE A 5 -19.06 -17.82 16.24
C PHE A 5 -18.19 -16.56 16.27
N LEU A 6 -17.61 -16.22 17.43
CA LEU A 6 -16.79 -15.02 17.60
C LEU A 6 -15.47 -15.10 16.82
N VAL A 7 -14.83 -16.28 16.79
CA VAL A 7 -13.54 -16.50 16.11
C VAL A 7 -13.61 -16.20 14.60
N PRO A 8 -14.53 -16.79 13.81
CA PRO A 8 -14.60 -16.50 12.37
C PRO A 8 -15.00 -15.05 12.09
N LEU A 9 -15.85 -14.44 12.92
CA LEU A 9 -16.20 -13.03 12.81
C LEU A 9 -14.97 -12.13 12.98
N LEU A 10 -14.14 -12.40 13.99
CA LEU A 10 -12.90 -11.66 14.23
C LEU A 10 -11.90 -11.83 13.07
N ALA A 11 -11.81 -13.04 12.51
CA ALA A 11 -10.96 -13.32 11.36
C ALA A 11 -11.40 -12.51 10.12
N MET A 12 -12.70 -12.46 9.83
CA MET A 12 -13.25 -11.62 8.76
C MET A 12 -12.96 -10.14 8.98
N MET A 13 -13.16 -9.63 10.19
CA MET A 13 -12.86 -8.23 10.54
C MET A 13 -11.38 -7.91 10.38
N THR A 14 -10.50 -8.85 10.76
CA THR A 14 -9.04 -8.69 10.63
C THR A 14 -8.63 -8.64 9.15
N LEU A 15 -9.16 -9.52 8.32
CA LEU A 15 -8.92 -9.48 6.87
C LEU A 15 -9.44 -8.19 6.25
N LEU A 16 -10.64 -7.75 6.64
CA LEU A 16 -11.22 -6.50 6.16
C LEU A 16 -10.35 -5.29 6.52
N ALA A 17 -9.85 -5.25 7.76
CA ALA A 17 -8.92 -4.21 8.21
C ALA A 17 -7.62 -4.22 7.39
N GLY A 18 -7.08 -5.41 7.09
CA GLY A 18 -5.93 -5.56 6.20
C GLY A 18 -6.19 -5.02 4.79
N CYS A 19 -7.35 -5.32 4.20
CA CYS A 19 -7.74 -4.78 2.90
C CYS A 19 -7.89 -3.26 2.92
N ALA A 20 -8.52 -2.69 3.94
CA ALA A 20 -8.66 -1.24 4.09
C ALA A 20 -7.29 -0.55 4.21
N TRP A 21 -6.38 -1.12 4.99
CA TRP A 21 -5.02 -0.61 5.13
C TRP A 21 -4.22 -0.71 3.82
N ALA A 22 -4.38 -1.80 3.06
CA ALA A 22 -3.77 -1.95 1.75
C ALA A 22 -4.27 -0.88 0.77
N LEU A 23 -5.57 -0.58 0.75
CA LEU A 23 -6.14 0.48 -0.09
C LEU A 23 -5.62 1.86 0.30
N TRP A 24 -5.55 2.17 1.60
CA TRP A 24 -5.04 3.47 2.06
C TRP A 24 -3.54 3.63 1.78
N SER A 25 -2.73 2.59 2.00
CA SER A 25 -1.29 2.66 1.70
C SER A 25 -1.01 2.80 0.20
N LYS A 26 -1.87 2.22 -0.66
CA LYS A 26 -1.77 2.38 -2.11
C LYS A 26 -1.90 3.84 -2.55
N GLU A 27 -2.78 4.61 -1.91
CA GLU A 27 -2.94 6.04 -2.22
C GLU A 27 -1.68 6.85 -1.88
N ALA A 28 -1.03 6.56 -0.75
CA ALA A 28 0.24 7.17 -0.39
C ALA A 28 1.37 6.81 -1.38
N VAL A 29 1.39 5.58 -1.88
CA VAL A 29 2.35 5.14 -2.91
C VAL A 29 2.09 5.85 -4.24
N GLN A 30 0.84 5.93 -4.69
CA GLN A 30 0.49 6.63 -5.92
C GLN A 30 0.84 8.13 -5.87
N SER A 31 0.52 8.80 -4.76
CA SER A 31 0.88 10.20 -4.55
C SER A 31 2.40 10.42 -4.66
N ARG A 32 3.22 9.51 -4.10
CA ARG A 32 4.68 9.54 -4.23
C ARG A 32 5.17 9.23 -5.66
N MET A 33 4.48 8.37 -6.40
CA MET A 33 4.81 8.08 -7.80
C MET A 33 4.51 9.29 -8.71
N ASP A 34 3.44 10.03 -8.40
CA ASP A 34 2.97 11.20 -9.14
C ASP A 34 3.75 12.48 -8.80
N ASP A 35 4.37 12.55 -7.63
CA ASP A 35 5.25 13.65 -7.23
C ASP A 35 6.47 13.77 -8.18
N PRO A 36 6.67 14.91 -8.88
CA PRO A 36 7.83 15.14 -9.73
C PRO A 36 9.13 15.37 -8.96
N ASN A 37 9.06 15.75 -7.67
CA ASN A 37 10.22 16.05 -6.82
C ASN A 37 10.66 14.87 -5.94
N ALA A 38 9.89 13.78 -5.90
CA ALA A 38 10.28 12.59 -5.14
C ALA A 38 11.48 11.88 -5.80
N ARG A 39 12.45 11.43 -4.98
CA ARG A 39 13.55 10.56 -5.46
C ARG A 39 12.96 9.26 -5.99
N LYS A 40 13.12 9.00 -7.29
CA LYS A 40 12.56 7.81 -7.95
C LYS A 40 13.63 6.73 -8.05
N SER A 41 13.28 5.49 -7.71
CA SER A 41 14.16 4.35 -7.93
C SER A 41 14.16 4.00 -9.42
N THR A 42 15.34 3.81 -9.98
CA THR A 42 15.54 3.40 -11.39
C THR A 42 14.96 2.01 -11.70
N MET A 43 14.59 1.23 -10.67
CA MET A 43 13.97 -0.09 -10.79
C MET A 43 12.43 -0.03 -10.85
N ALA A 44 11.82 1.13 -10.60
CA ALA A 44 10.37 1.30 -10.71
C ALA A 44 9.95 1.34 -12.19
N ALA A 45 9.69 0.16 -12.77
CA ALA A 45 9.36 -0.02 -14.19
C ALA A 45 7.99 0.56 -14.59
N ASP A 46 7.10 0.82 -13.62
CA ASP A 46 5.71 1.19 -13.87
C ASP A 46 5.52 2.66 -14.30
N LYS A 47 6.53 3.54 -14.12
CA LYS A 47 6.42 4.96 -14.50
C LYS A 47 7.78 5.57 -14.85
N SER A 48 7.77 6.60 -15.71
CA SER A 48 8.98 7.34 -16.11
C SER A 48 9.81 7.78 -14.90
N SER A 49 11.04 7.26 -14.81
CA SER A 49 12.02 7.58 -13.77
C SER A 49 12.95 8.73 -14.17
N THR A 50 12.45 9.72 -14.91
CA THR A 50 13.22 10.91 -15.34
C THR A 50 13.49 11.92 -14.21
N GLY A 51 13.09 11.62 -12.96
CA GLY A 51 13.36 12.44 -11.77
C GLY A 51 14.73 12.17 -11.14
N THR A 52 15.04 12.86 -10.03
CA THR A 52 16.30 12.66 -9.30
C THR A 52 16.48 11.20 -8.91
N PRO A 53 17.56 10.53 -9.35
CA PRO A 53 17.77 9.12 -9.07
C PRO A 53 17.88 8.91 -7.56
N ALA A 54 17.13 7.94 -7.04
CA ALA A 54 17.45 7.33 -5.76
C ALA A 54 18.72 6.50 -5.98
N ASP A 55 19.88 7.15 -5.81
CA ASP A 55 21.20 6.50 -5.84
C ASP A 55 21.20 5.15 -5.11
N VAL A 56 21.88 4.19 -5.75
CA VAL A 56 22.11 2.80 -5.34
C VAL A 56 22.86 2.68 -4.01
#